data_AF-A0A959EDH8-F1
#
_entry.id   AF-A0A959EDH8-F1
#
_cell.length_a   1.000
_cell.length_b   1.000
_cell.length_c   1.000
_cell.angle_alpha   90.00
_cell.angle_beta   90.00
_cell.angle_gamma   90.00
#
_symmetry.space_group_name_H-M   'P 1'
#
loop_
_entity.id
_entity.type
_entity.pdbx_description
1 polymer ?
#
loop_
_entity_poly.entity_id
_entity_poly.type
_entity_poly.pdbx_seq_one_letter_code
_entity_poly.pdbx_strand_id
1 'polypeptide(L)'
;MKQPPPTISTFLLTLALLAYHSPAFAQTPYAPEKLTAEDYARGENALYRSTSPLVFRHNVYPNWIDGHRFWYRNSIPEGYEYILVDASKKAKGRAFNHKKLAAGLSKATGTEYSPFQLPFSYFEFMKDEHAIVFNA
;
A
#
# COMPACT_ATOMS: atom_id res chain seq x y z
N MET A 1 49.27 -19.21 -55.75
CA MET A 1 48.37 -20.38 -55.91
C MET A 1 48.60 -21.35 -54.76
N LYS A 2 47.68 -21.38 -53.79
CA LYS A 2 47.43 -22.46 -52.81
C LYS A 2 46.35 -21.95 -51.87
N GLN A 3 45.15 -22.51 -51.99
CA GLN A 3 44.03 -22.31 -51.07
C GLN A 3 43.94 -23.58 -50.20
N PRO A 4 43.80 -23.43 -48.87
CA PRO A 4 42.85 -24.28 -48.13
C PRO A 4 42.21 -23.52 -46.93
N PRO A 5 41.29 -24.13 -46.17
CA PRO A 5 39.91 -24.53 -46.48
C PRO A 5 38.87 -23.67 -45.70
N PRO A 6 37.55 -23.84 -45.91
CA PRO A 6 36.53 -22.89 -45.47
C PRO A 6 35.95 -23.20 -44.07
N THR A 7 35.02 -22.31 -43.67
CA THR A 7 33.97 -22.44 -42.64
C THR A 7 34.36 -22.23 -41.18
N ILE A 8 33.93 -21.10 -40.61
CA ILE A 8 32.94 -20.98 -39.51
C ILE A 8 32.76 -19.47 -39.25
N SER A 9 31.61 -18.91 -39.64
CA SER A 9 30.95 -17.77 -38.98
C SER A 9 29.86 -17.19 -39.88
N THR A 10 28.93 -18.05 -40.29
CA THR A 10 27.61 -17.59 -40.73
C THR A 10 26.76 -17.43 -39.47
N PHE A 11 27.05 -16.42 -38.66
CA PHE A 11 26.23 -16.04 -37.50
C PHE A 11 26.19 -14.53 -37.32
N LEU A 12 26.14 -13.80 -38.43
CA LEU A 12 25.80 -12.38 -38.46
C LEU A 12 24.92 -12.16 -39.68
N LEU A 13 23.59 -12.29 -39.50
CA LEU A 13 22.52 -11.57 -40.21
C LEU A 13 21.17 -12.33 -40.06
N THR A 14 20.71 -12.51 -38.82
CA THR A 14 19.28 -12.65 -38.50
C THR A 14 18.89 -11.70 -37.37
N LEU A 15 19.51 -10.52 -37.35
CA LEU A 15 19.23 -9.43 -36.40
C LEU A 15 18.55 -8.27 -37.14
N ALA A 16 17.43 -8.55 -37.83
CA ALA A 16 16.64 -7.51 -38.50
C ALA A 16 15.24 -7.98 -38.92
N LEU A 17 14.44 -8.64 -38.05
CA LEU A 17 12.99 -8.72 -38.28
C LEU A 17 12.19 -9.24 -37.06
N LEU A 18 12.31 -8.64 -35.87
CA LEU A 18 11.40 -8.97 -34.74
C LEU A 18 11.07 -7.77 -33.84
N ALA A 19 11.25 -6.55 -34.34
CA ALA A 19 10.56 -5.39 -33.80
C ALA A 19 9.34 -5.10 -34.69
N TYR A 20 8.23 -4.69 -34.06
CA TYR A 20 6.99 -4.17 -34.66
C TYR A 20 5.80 -5.11 -34.87
N HIS A 21 5.52 -6.04 -33.95
CA HIS A 21 4.11 -6.33 -33.67
C HIS A 21 3.95 -6.59 -32.17
N SER A 22 4.12 -5.56 -31.35
CA SER A 22 3.32 -5.54 -30.12
C SER A 22 1.91 -5.25 -30.58
N PRO A 23 0.95 -6.21 -30.61
CA PRO A 23 -0.43 -5.78 -30.63
C PRO A 23 -0.58 -4.98 -29.34
N ALA A 24 -0.69 -3.66 -29.48
CA ALA A 24 -1.38 -2.89 -28.47
C ALA A 24 -2.69 -3.63 -28.29
N PHE A 25 -2.86 -4.31 -27.15
CA PHE A 25 -4.17 -4.80 -26.74
C PHE A 25 -5.02 -3.56 -26.57
N ALA A 26 -5.56 -3.05 -27.67
CA ALA A 26 -6.72 -2.19 -27.66
C ALA A 26 -7.78 -3.03 -26.97
N GLN A 27 -8.01 -2.75 -25.69
CA GLN A 27 -9.15 -3.32 -24.99
C GLN A 27 -10.37 -2.89 -25.79
N THR A 28 -10.97 -3.84 -26.51
CA THR A 28 -12.30 -3.62 -27.07
C THR A 28 -13.20 -3.26 -25.90
N PRO A 29 -13.90 -2.11 -25.93
CA PRO A 29 -14.83 -1.75 -24.87
C PRO A 29 -15.81 -2.91 -24.70
N TYR A 30 -15.92 -3.44 -23.48
CA TYR A 30 -16.90 -4.47 -23.18
C TYR A 30 -18.29 -3.85 -23.31
N ALA A 31 -18.98 -4.16 -24.42
CA ALA A 31 -20.30 -3.64 -24.77
C ALA A 31 -21.19 -4.81 -25.23
N PRO A 32 -21.60 -5.72 -24.32
CA PRO A 32 -22.52 -6.78 -24.68
C PRO A 32 -23.88 -6.21 -25.09
N GLU A 33 -24.55 -6.85 -26.04
CA GLU A 33 -25.89 -6.43 -26.51
C GLU A 33 -26.94 -6.50 -25.38
N LYS A 34 -26.75 -7.42 -24.42
CA LYS A 34 -27.58 -7.58 -23.22
C LYS A 34 -26.72 -7.93 -22.03
N LEU A 35 -27.00 -7.32 -20.88
CA LEU A 35 -26.38 -7.68 -19.60
C LEU A 35 -27.09 -8.88 -18.99
N THR A 36 -26.33 -9.89 -18.58
CA THR A 36 -26.84 -11.07 -17.90
C THR A 36 -26.61 -11.01 -16.39
N ALA A 37 -27.27 -11.90 -15.63
CA ALA A 37 -27.04 -11.99 -14.19
C ALA A 37 -25.57 -12.34 -13.85
N GLU A 38 -24.92 -13.14 -14.69
CA GLU A 38 -23.51 -13.49 -14.55
C GLU A 38 -22.57 -12.29 -14.74
N ASP A 39 -22.95 -11.33 -15.60
CA ASP A 39 -22.20 -10.09 -15.79
C ASP A 39 -22.23 -9.23 -14.53
N TYR A 40 -23.40 -9.10 -13.92
CA TYR A 40 -23.56 -8.42 -12.62
C TYR A 40 -22.80 -9.13 -11.51
N ALA A 41 -22.87 -10.47 -11.44
CA ALA A 41 -22.14 -11.24 -10.44
C ALA A 41 -20.62 -11.04 -10.53
N ARG A 42 -20.06 -10.94 -11.75
CA ARG A 42 -18.64 -10.58 -11.91
C ARG A 42 -18.33 -9.18 -11.42
N GLY A 43 -19.18 -8.20 -11.77
CA GLY A 43 -19.04 -6.81 -11.31
C GLY A 43 -19.08 -6.71 -9.79
N GLU A 44 -20.05 -7.34 -9.14
CA GLU A 44 -20.20 -7.37 -7.68
C GLU A 44 -18.99 -8.00 -6.99
N ASN A 45 -18.50 -9.14 -7.50
CA ASN A 45 -17.30 -9.79 -6.97
C ASN A 45 -16.04 -8.91 -7.06
N ALA A 46 -15.94 -8.06 -8.08
CA ALA A 46 -14.83 -7.12 -8.24
C ALA A 46 -15.00 -5.84 -7.38
N LEU A 47 -16.24 -5.41 -7.14
CA LEU A 47 -16.58 -4.11 -6.57
C LEU A 47 -15.85 -3.85 -5.25
N TYR A 48 -15.95 -4.75 -4.27
CA TYR A 48 -15.35 -4.56 -2.95
C TYR A 48 -13.81 -4.42 -3.03
N ARG A 49 -13.15 -5.28 -3.82
CA ARG A 49 -11.68 -5.24 -3.94
C ARG A 49 -11.20 -3.97 -4.63
N SER A 50 -11.94 -3.48 -5.62
CA SER A 50 -11.58 -2.26 -6.35
C SER A 50 -11.89 -0.97 -5.59
N THR A 51 -12.91 -0.96 -4.73
CA THR A 51 -13.38 0.25 -4.07
C THR A 51 -12.93 0.38 -2.62
N SER A 52 -12.77 -0.73 -1.88
CA SER A 52 -12.36 -0.68 -0.46
C SER A 52 -11.04 0.07 -0.20
N PRO A 53 -10.00 0.00 -1.07
CA PRO A 53 -8.77 0.76 -0.84
C PRO A 53 -8.92 2.27 -1.07
N LEU A 54 -10.02 2.72 -1.69
CA LEU A 54 -10.28 4.13 -2.01
C LEU A 54 -11.01 4.86 -0.87
N VAL A 55 -11.50 4.14 0.14
CA VAL A 55 -12.27 4.72 1.24
C VAL A 55 -11.36 4.93 2.45
N PHE A 56 -10.98 6.16 2.69
CA PHE A 56 -10.15 6.56 3.83
C PHE A 56 -10.99 7.04 5.01
N ARG A 57 -10.44 6.96 6.22
CA ARG A 57 -11.02 7.54 7.44
C ARG A 57 -12.44 7.06 7.80
N HIS A 58 -12.79 5.82 7.44
CA HIS A 58 -14.17 5.32 7.55
C HIS A 58 -14.46 4.47 8.79
N ASN A 59 -13.44 3.90 9.44
CA ASN A 59 -13.61 3.01 10.59
C ASN A 59 -12.95 3.59 11.85
N VAL A 60 -13.62 3.41 12.98
CA VAL A 60 -13.08 3.67 14.32
C VAL A 60 -13.16 2.39 15.13
N TYR A 61 -11.99 1.76 15.34
CA TYR A 61 -11.83 0.64 16.25
C TYR A 61 -11.08 1.14 17.49
N PRO A 62 -11.78 1.42 18.61
CA PRO A 62 -11.17 2.04 19.78
C PRO A 62 -10.32 1.04 20.56
N ASN A 63 -9.09 1.46 20.89
CA ASN A 63 -8.24 0.83 21.88
C ASN A 63 -8.29 1.69 23.14
N TRP A 64 -9.03 1.21 24.14
CA TRP A 64 -9.29 1.98 25.36
C TRP A 64 -8.05 2.08 26.25
N ILE A 65 -7.77 3.30 26.69
CA ILE A 65 -6.73 3.60 27.68
C ILE A 65 -7.38 3.61 29.07
N ASP A 66 -8.56 4.22 29.16
CA ASP A 66 -9.44 4.25 30.33
C ASP A 66 -10.90 4.46 29.89
N GLY A 67 -11.81 4.80 30.81
CA GLY A 67 -13.23 4.97 30.52
C GLY A 67 -13.59 6.16 29.59
N HIS A 68 -12.68 7.09 29.33
CA HIS A 68 -12.95 8.30 28.53
C HIS A 68 -11.92 8.58 27.44
N ARG A 69 -10.78 7.88 27.48
CA ARG A 69 -9.70 8.03 26.50
C ARG A 69 -9.46 6.73 25.74
N PHE A 70 -9.30 6.86 24.44
CA PHE A 70 -8.94 5.76 23.56
C PHE A 70 -8.14 6.26 22.37
N TRP A 71 -7.35 5.38 21.77
CA TRP A 71 -6.72 5.63 20.48
C TRP A 71 -7.25 4.70 19.40
N TYR A 72 -7.21 5.13 18.15
CA TYR A 72 -7.54 4.29 17.01
C TYR A 72 -6.61 4.56 15.83
N ARG A 73 -6.47 3.55 14.97
CA ARG A 73 -5.70 3.65 13.72
C ARG A 73 -6.61 4.14 12.61
N ASN A 74 -6.20 5.20 11.93
CA ASN A 74 -6.96 5.88 10.90
C ASN A 74 -6.25 5.72 9.54
N SER A 75 -6.94 5.17 8.53
CA SER A 75 -6.39 5.09 7.18
C SER A 75 -6.43 6.45 6.49
N ILE A 76 -5.32 6.83 5.87
CA ILE A 76 -5.14 8.05 5.08
C ILE A 76 -4.40 7.71 3.78
N PRO A 77 -4.44 8.57 2.74
CA PRO A 77 -3.74 8.30 1.49
C PRO A 77 -2.25 7.96 1.64
N GLU A 78 -1.58 8.56 2.64
CA GLU A 78 -0.16 8.36 2.94
C GLU A 78 0.15 7.07 3.71
N GLY A 79 -0.88 6.34 4.18
CA GLY A 79 -0.75 5.15 5.02
C GLY A 79 -1.69 5.22 6.23
N TYR A 80 -1.12 5.30 7.43
CA TYR A 80 -1.89 5.31 8.67
C TYR A 80 -1.42 6.37 9.64
N GLU A 81 -2.38 7.09 10.22
CA GLU A 81 -2.16 7.89 11.41
C GLU A 81 -2.84 7.26 12.63
N TYR A 82 -2.36 7.62 13.82
CA TYR A 82 -2.90 7.13 15.08
C TYR A 82 -3.52 8.32 15.79
N ILE A 83 -4.80 8.24 16.09
CA ILE A 83 -5.59 9.31 16.67
C ILE A 83 -5.87 8.97 18.13
N LEU A 84 -5.60 9.90 19.03
CA LEU A 84 -6.00 9.87 20.43
C LEU A 84 -7.24 10.74 20.61
N VAL A 85 -8.21 10.22 21.34
CA VAL A 85 -9.46 10.89 21.69
C VAL A 85 -9.55 11.00 23.20
N ASP A 86 -9.92 12.19 23.68
CA ASP A 86 -10.32 12.46 25.06
C ASP A 86 -11.78 12.93 25.03
N ALA A 87 -12.69 12.02 25.36
CA ALA A 87 -14.13 12.28 25.29
C ALA A 87 -14.58 13.30 26.34
N SER A 88 -13.95 13.29 27.52
CA SER A 88 -14.22 14.25 28.62
C SER A 88 -13.88 15.68 28.19
N LYS A 89 -12.80 15.85 27.44
CA LYS A 89 -12.38 17.16 26.89
C LYS A 89 -12.98 17.49 25.53
N LYS A 90 -13.77 16.60 24.94
CA LYS A 90 -14.32 16.73 23.58
C LYS A 90 -13.22 17.04 22.54
N ALA A 91 -12.05 16.44 22.71
CA ALA A 91 -10.88 16.72 21.92
C ALA A 91 -10.35 15.44 21.25
N LYS A 92 -9.79 15.61 20.04
CA LYS A 92 -9.03 14.56 19.39
C LYS A 92 -7.83 15.14 18.65
N GLY A 93 -6.77 14.35 18.53
CA GLY A 93 -5.55 14.72 17.84
C GLY A 93 -4.70 13.50 17.52
N ARG A 94 -3.54 13.70 16.90
CA ARG A 94 -2.60 12.60 16.71
C ARG A 94 -2.06 12.12 18.06
N ALA A 95 -2.01 10.82 18.25
CA ALA A 95 -1.52 10.18 19.47
C ALA A 95 -0.05 10.52 19.78
N PHE A 96 0.73 10.81 18.75
CA PHE A 96 2.13 11.21 18.85
C PHE A 96 2.57 11.97 17.60
N ASN A 97 3.79 12.50 17.59
CA ASN A 97 4.40 13.08 16.41
C ASN A 97 5.00 11.98 15.52
N HIS A 98 4.26 11.56 14.50
CA HIS A 98 4.65 10.54 13.51
C HIS A 98 6.04 10.76 12.90
N LYS A 99 6.40 12.01 12.58
CA LYS A 99 7.71 12.34 11.98
C LYS A 99 8.84 12.10 12.97
N LYS A 100 8.69 12.59 14.21
CA LYS A 100 9.71 12.40 15.26
C LYS A 100 9.86 10.91 15.62
N LEU A 101 8.74 10.19 15.71
CA LEU A 101 8.77 8.76 16.03
C LEU A 101 9.45 7.95 14.93
N ALA A 102 9.06 8.16 13.65
CA ALA A 102 9.68 7.46 12.53
C ALA A 102 11.18 7.74 12.44
N ALA A 103 11.61 8.99 12.63
CA ALA A 103 13.03 9.34 12.65
C ALA A 103 13.79 8.66 13.81
N GLY A 104 13.22 8.67 15.02
CA GLY A 104 13.80 8.03 16.19
C GLY A 104 13.92 6.51 16.03
N LEU A 105 12.87 5.87 15.52
CA LEU A 105 12.85 4.44 15.24
C LEU A 105 13.86 4.07 14.15
N SER A 106 13.91 4.84 13.06
CA SER A 106 14.85 4.59 11.96
C SER A 106 16.30 4.65 12.42
N LYS A 107 16.62 5.63 13.26
CA LYS A 107 17.94 5.75 13.88
C LYS A 107 18.26 4.58 14.79
N ALA A 108 17.28 4.08 15.55
CA ALA A 108 17.49 3.01 16.53
C ALA A 108 17.65 1.63 15.88
N THR A 109 16.96 1.36 14.77
CA THR A 109 16.99 0.04 14.10
C THR A 109 17.91 -0.01 12.89
N GLY A 110 18.34 1.14 12.36
CA GLY A 110 19.09 1.22 11.10
C GLY A 110 18.23 0.97 9.85
N THR A 111 16.90 0.90 9.99
CA THR A 111 15.94 0.73 8.88
C THR A 111 15.16 2.02 8.66
N GLU A 112 15.01 2.48 7.42
CA GLU A 112 14.24 3.70 7.16
C GLU A 112 12.73 3.46 7.30
N TYR A 113 12.07 4.27 8.12
CA TYR A 113 10.61 4.27 8.27
C TYR A 113 10.02 5.62 7.87
N SER A 114 8.91 5.56 7.13
CA SER A 114 8.10 6.74 6.83
C SER A 114 7.14 7.07 7.97
N PRO A 115 6.79 8.36 8.20
CA PRO A 115 5.91 8.78 9.31
C PRO A 115 4.58 8.04 9.39
N PHE A 116 3.99 7.67 8.25
CA PHE A 116 2.67 7.03 8.16
C PHE A 116 2.74 5.54 7.77
N GLN A 117 3.94 4.96 7.77
CA GLN A 117 4.19 3.54 7.50
C GLN A 117 5.04 2.94 8.63
N LEU A 118 4.65 3.21 9.86
CA LEU A 118 5.30 2.68 11.06
C LEU A 118 5.12 1.15 11.11
N PRO A 119 6.12 0.40 11.60
CA PRO A 119 6.14 -1.07 11.55
C PRO A 119 5.30 -1.73 12.65
N PHE A 120 4.23 -1.08 13.09
CA PHE A 120 3.30 -1.60 14.09
C PHE A 120 1.90 -1.06 13.80
N SER A 121 0.88 -1.83 14.19
CA SER A 121 -0.54 -1.45 14.13
C SER A 121 -1.16 -1.20 15.51
N TYR A 122 -0.48 -1.66 16.57
CA TYR A 122 -0.92 -1.58 17.95
C TYR A 122 0.21 -1.07 18.84
N PHE A 123 -0.14 -0.26 19.84
CA PHE A 123 0.77 0.22 20.86
C PHE A 123 0.01 0.51 22.16
N GLU A 124 0.75 0.57 23.27
CA GLU A 124 0.23 1.01 24.57
C GLU A 124 1.02 2.22 25.06
N PHE A 125 0.33 3.15 25.73
CA PHE A 125 0.97 4.27 26.39
C PHE A 125 1.62 3.83 27.69
N MET A 126 2.79 4.37 27.98
CA MET A 126 3.58 4.15 29.18
C MET A 126 4.07 5.48 29.75
N LYS A 127 4.46 5.50 31.02
CA LYS A 127 5.05 6.68 31.70
C LYS A 127 4.18 7.92 31.52
N ASP A 128 2.90 7.83 31.89
CA ASP A 128 1.93 8.92 31.77
C ASP A 128 1.85 9.50 30.34
N GLU A 129 1.80 8.62 29.33
CA GLU A 129 1.72 8.96 27.89
C GLU A 129 2.99 9.60 27.29
N HIS A 130 4.10 9.64 28.04
CA HIS A 130 5.39 10.11 27.52
C HIS A 130 6.18 9.04 26.75
N ALA A 131 5.72 7.79 26.75
CA ALA A 131 6.30 6.71 25.98
C ALA A 131 5.22 5.81 25.38
N ILE A 132 5.58 5.08 24.32
CA ILE A 132 4.77 3.99 23.78
C ILE A 132 5.57 2.70 23.77
N VAL A 133 4.89 1.57 23.97
CA VAL A 133 5.42 0.22 23.75
C VAL A 133 4.63 -0.45 22.63
N PHE A 134 5.31 -1.18 21.77
CA PHE A 134 4.72 -1.89 20.65
C PHE A 134 5.56 -3.11 20.32
N ASN A 135 4.94 -4.08 19.63
CA ASN A 135 5.65 -5.18 19.01
C ASN A 135 5.85 -4.84 17.53
N ALA A 136 7.06 -5.06 17.03
CA ALA A 136 7.47 -4.83 15.65
C ALA A 136 7.90 -6.15 15.01
#